data_AF-A0A1G6GG92-F1
#
_entry.id   AF-A0A1G6GG92-F1
#
_cell.length_a   1.000
_cell.length_b   1.000
_cell.length_c   1.000
_cell.angle_alpha   90.00
_cell.angle_beta   90.00
_cell.angle_gamma   90.00
#
_symmetry.space_group_name_H-M   'P 1'
#
loop_
_entity.id
_entity.type
_entity.pdbx_description
1 polymer ?
#
loop_
_entity_poly.entity_id
_entity_poly.type
_entity_poly.pdbx_seq_one_letter_code
_entity_poly.pdbx_strand_id
1 'polypeptide(L)'
;MDLVFHEVLSAASRLIGEFDEGVRFDLRQVEKEGIYQLMIRSDQGELIFLVLKKRTMERLMKRKKGAIERYIRDQFRRQRFKAQKSS
;
A
#
# COMPACT_ATOMS: atom_id res chain seq x y z
N MET A 1 -6.73 -1.25 16.96
CA MET A 1 -6.15 -0.83 15.66
C MET A 1 -5.28 0.39 15.92
N ASP A 2 -4.03 0.40 15.44
CA ASP A 2 -3.07 1.46 15.79
C ASP A 2 -3.12 2.66 14.82
N LEU A 3 -2.62 3.82 15.26
CA LEU A 3 -2.62 5.07 14.47
C LEU A 3 -1.93 4.88 13.11
N VAL A 4 -0.89 4.06 13.06
CA VAL A 4 -0.10 3.81 11.86
C VAL A 4 -0.94 3.04 10.83
N PHE A 5 -1.74 2.08 11.26
CA PHE A 5 -2.69 1.37 10.40
C PHE A 5 -3.67 2.35 9.75
N HIS A 6 -4.25 3.28 10.51
CA HIS A 6 -5.17 4.28 9.97
C HIS A 6 -4.50 5.20 8.94
N GLU A 7 -3.25 5.60 9.17
CA GLU A 7 -2.49 6.40 8.21
C GLU A 7 -2.18 5.61 6.92
N VAL A 8 -1.82 4.33 7.05
CA VAL A 8 -1.61 3.45 5.88
C VAL A 8 -2.91 3.26 5.11
N LEU A 9 -4.03 3.04 5.79
CA LEU A 9 -5.36 2.92 5.19
C LEU A 9 -5.76 4.21 4.45
N SER A 10 -5.58 5.35 5.09
CA SER A 10 -5.89 6.66 4.50
C SER A 10 -5.03 6.94 3.27
N ALA A 11 -3.73 6.63 3.35
CA ALA A 11 -2.80 6.79 2.23
C ALA A 11 -3.14 5.86 1.06
N ALA A 12 -3.44 4.59 1.33
CA ALA A 12 -3.86 3.63 0.31
C ALA A 12 -5.18 4.06 -0.36
N SER A 13 -6.15 4.51 0.42
CA SER A 13 -7.45 4.97 -0.08
C SER A 13 -7.29 6.16 -1.03
N ARG A 14 -6.45 7.15 -0.67
CA ARG A 14 -6.16 8.31 -1.54
C ARG A 14 -5.48 7.88 -2.84
N LEU A 15 -4.46 7.02 -2.75
CA LEU A 15 -3.76 6.51 -3.93
C LEU A 15 -4.68 5.76 -4.88
N ILE A 16 -5.63 5.00 -4.35
CA ILE A 16 -6.54 4.20 -5.16
C ILE A 16 -7.65 5.04 -5.75
N GLY A 17 -8.11 6.08 -5.03
CA GLY A 17 -8.98 7.09 -5.61
C GLY A 17 -8.36 7.86 -6.77
N GLU A 18 -7.04 7.80 -6.96
CA GLU A 18 -6.35 8.33 -8.14
C GLU A 18 -6.21 7.32 -9.30
N PHE A 19 -6.50 6.04 -9.08
CA PHE A 19 -6.48 5.03 -10.14
C PHE A 19 -7.82 4.98 -10.91
N ASP A 20 -7.80 4.32 -12.07
CA ASP A 20 -8.99 4.11 -12.90
C ASP A 20 -10.13 3.43 -12.13
N GLU A 21 -11.36 3.62 -12.61
CA GLU A 21 -12.55 2.93 -12.09
C GLU A 21 -12.32 1.40 -12.10
N GLY A 22 -12.79 0.72 -11.04
CA GLY A 22 -12.67 -0.74 -10.92
C GLY A 22 -11.44 -1.24 -10.17
N VAL A 23 -10.69 -0.37 -9.48
CA VAL A 23 -9.63 -0.81 -8.55
C VAL A 23 -10.18 -0.93 -7.13
N ARG A 24 -9.99 -2.10 -6.50
CA ARG A 24 -10.34 -2.38 -5.10
C ARG A 24 -9.10 -2.71 -4.29
N PHE A 25 -9.16 -2.51 -2.98
CA PHE A 25 -8.09 -2.94 -2.10
C PHE A 25 -8.56 -3.51 -0.77
N ASP A 26 -7.67 -4.25 -0.13
CA ASP A 26 -7.80 -4.76 1.22
C ASP A 26 -6.50 -4.48 1.99
N LEU A 27 -6.63 -4.09 3.26
CA LEU A 27 -5.49 -3.81 4.14
C LEU A 27 -5.63 -4.63 5.42
N ARG A 28 -4.61 -5.44 5.71
CA ARG A 28 -4.57 -6.30 6.89
C ARG A 28 -3.34 -6.03 7.73
N GLN A 29 -3.50 -6.10 9.05
CA GLN A 29 -2.40 -6.07 10.01
C GLN A 29 -2.05 -7.48 10.44
N VAL A 30 -0.78 -7.85 10.32
CA VAL A 30 -0.25 -9.13 10.80
C VAL A 30 0.66 -8.85 11.99
N GLU A 31 0.09 -8.84 13.18
CA GLU A 31 0.77 -8.39 14.41
C GLU A 31 2.04 -9.19 14.72
N LYS A 32 1.99 -10.51 14.57
CA LYS A 32 3.14 -11.40 14.86
C LYS A 32 4.36 -11.09 13.98
N GLU A 33 4.12 -10.57 12.78
CA GLU A 33 5.17 -10.24 11.80
C GLU A 33 5.53 -8.74 11.80
N GLY A 34 4.73 -7.91 12.49
CA GLY A 34 4.92 -6.46 12.48
C GLY A 34 4.82 -5.88 11.07
N ILE A 35 3.86 -6.35 10.27
CA ILE A 35 3.63 -5.88 8.90
C ILE A 35 2.17 -5.49 8.68
N TYR A 36 1.97 -4.63 7.69
CA TYR A 36 0.70 -4.41 7.03
C TYR A 36 0.75 -4.98 5.62
N GLN A 37 -0.24 -5.79 5.26
CA GLN A 37 -0.39 -6.37 3.94
C GLN A 37 -1.45 -5.58 3.18
N LEU A 38 -1.05 -4.93 2.10
CA LEU A 38 -1.95 -4.18 1.21
C LEU A 38 -2.08 -4.96 -0.10
N MET A 39 -3.29 -5.39 -0.39
CA MET A 39 -3.64 -6.11 -1.60
C MET A 39 -4.50 -5.21 -2.47
N ILE A 40 -4.11 -5.03 -3.73
CA ILE A 40 -4.80 -4.17 -4.70
C ILE A 40 -5.18 -5.04 -5.88
N ARG A 41 -6.45 -5.02 -6.26
CA ARG A 41 -7.01 -5.80 -7.37
C ARG A 41 -7.70 -4.87 -8.36
N SER A 42 -7.37 -5.01 -9.65
CA SER A 42 -8.12 -4.38 -10.72
C SER A 42 -9.22 -5.32 -11.23
N ASP A 43 -10.25 -4.76 -11.85
CA ASP A 43 -11.30 -5.54 -12.53
C ASP A 43 -10.78 -6.33 -13.74
N GLN A 44 -9.59 -5.97 -14.26
CA GLN A 44 -8.88 -6.74 -15.28
C GLN A 44 -8.16 -7.98 -14.71
N GLY A 45 -8.29 -8.23 -13.40
CA GLY A 45 -7.69 -9.38 -12.73
C GLY A 45 -6.24 -9.18 -12.27
N GLU A 46 -5.65 -7.99 -12.49
CA GLU A 46 -4.31 -7.69 -11.96
C GLU A 46 -4.35 -7.69 -10.43
N LEU A 47 -3.43 -8.41 -9.81
CA LEU A 47 -3.29 -8.46 -8.35
C LEU A 47 -1.90 -7.98 -7.95
N ILE A 48 -1.84 -6.88 -7.19
CA ILE A 48 -0.61 -6.33 -6.64
C ILE A 48 -0.63 -6.53 -5.12
N PHE A 49 0.42 -7.12 -4.59
CA PHE A 49 0.60 -7.37 -3.17
C PHE A 49 1.80 -6.59 -2.62
N LEU A 50 1.56 -5.78 -1.58
CA LEU A 50 2.56 -4.96 -0.91
C LEU A 50 2.69 -5.37 0.55
N VAL A 51 3.92 -5.62 0.98
CA VAL A 51 4.28 -5.87 2.39
C VAL A 51 4.92 -4.62 2.97
N LEU A 52 4.23 -3.97 3.90
CA LEU A 52 4.64 -2.72 4.53
C LEU A 52 5.07 -2.98 5.97
N LYS A 53 6.38 -2.94 6.26
CA LYS A 53 6.87 -3.13 7.64
C LYS A 53 6.37 -2.03 8.57
N LYS A 54 5.76 -2.38 9.70
CA LYS A 54 5.19 -1.45 10.70
C LYS A 54 6.22 -0.43 11.17
N ARG A 55 7.42 -0.88 11.54
CA ARG A 55 8.54 -0.01 11.94
C ARG A 55 8.94 1.00 10.86
N THR A 56 8.80 0.65 9.58
CA THR A 56 9.05 1.60 8.49
C THR A 56 7.93 2.63 8.41
N MET A 57 6.67 2.22 8.54
CA MET A 57 5.52 3.12 8.51
C MET A 57 5.54 4.10 9.68
N GLU A 58 5.87 3.62 10.88
CA GLU A 58 6.09 4.46 12.08
C GLU A 58 7.16 5.53 11.86
N ARG A 59 8.30 5.16 11.26
CA ARG A 59 9.36 6.12 10.94
C ARG A 59 8.89 7.15 9.91
N LEU A 60 8.18 6.71 8.86
CA LEU A 60 7.67 7.62 7.83
C LEU A 60 6.64 8.60 8.39
N MET A 61 5.73 8.13 9.25
CA MET A 61 4.71 8.95 9.92
C MET A 61 5.35 10.12 10.69
N LYS A 62 6.48 9.87 11.36
CA LYS A 62 7.22 10.89 12.14
C LYS A 62 8.04 11.86 11.29
N ARG A 63 8.37 11.53 10.03
CA ARG A 63 9.27 12.35 9.20
C ARG A 63 8.58 13.55 8.58
N LYS A 64 7.50 13.32 7.83
CA LYS A 64 6.78 14.36 7.08
C LYS A 64 5.40 13.88 6.69
N LYS A 65 4.42 14.79 6.65
CA LYS A 65 3.09 14.53 6.09
C LYS A 65 3.19 13.94 4.68
N GLY A 66 2.40 12.90 4.42
CA GLY A 66 2.36 12.19 3.12
C GLY A 66 3.57 11.31 2.80
N ALA A 67 4.49 11.06 3.75
CA ALA A 67 5.63 10.18 3.50
C ALA A 67 5.23 8.72 3.30
N ILE A 68 4.20 8.25 4.02
CA ILE A 68 3.63 6.90 3.84
C ILE A 68 3.02 6.77 2.44
N GLU A 69 2.23 7.75 2.00
CA GLU A 69 1.61 7.76 0.67
C GLU A 69 2.64 7.69 -0.46
N ARG A 70 3.67 8.56 -0.42
CA ARG A 70 4.77 8.50 -1.40
C ARG A 70 5.45 7.14 -1.41
N TYR A 71 5.70 6.56 -0.23
CA TYR A 71 6.31 5.24 -0.14
C TYR A 71 5.44 4.14 -0.75
N ILE A 72 4.14 4.10 -0.46
CA ILE A 72 3.21 3.12 -1.03
C ILE A 72 3.13 3.28 -2.55
N ARG A 73 3.05 4.51 -3.06
CA ARG A 73 3.07 4.83 -4.49
C ARG A 73 4.31 4.27 -5.19
N ASP A 74 5.48 4.47 -4.58
CA ASP A 74 6.74 3.95 -5.10
C ASP A 74 6.80 2.43 -5.09
N GLN A 75 6.31 1.78 -4.03
CA GLN A 75 6.21 0.32 -3.96
C GLN A 75 5.27 -0.24 -5.04
N PHE A 76 4.11 0.40 -5.23
CA PHE A 76 3.15 0.04 -6.26
C PHE A 76 3.75 0.12 -7.66
N ARG A 77 4.37 1.25 -8.02
CA ARG A 77 5.04 1.44 -9.31
C ARG A 77 6.10 0.36 -9.58
N ARG A 78 6.91 0.03 -8.56
CA ARG A 78 7.92 -1.03 -8.67
C ARG A 78 7.31 -2.40 -8.92
N GLN A 79 6.22 -2.75 -8.24
CA GLN A 79 5.58 -4.05 -8.41
C GLN A 79 4.85 -4.17 -9.75
N ARG A 80 4.13 -3.12 -10.17
CA ARG A 80 3.45 -3.08 -11.48
C ARG A 80 4.44 -3.21 -12.64
N PHE A 81 5.57 -2.50 -12.55
CA PHE A 81 6.64 -2.61 -13.57
C PHE A 81 7.26 -4.00 -13.63
N LYS A 82 7.42 -4.68 -12.48
CA LYS A 82 7.88 -6.08 -12.46
C LYS A 82 6.87 -7.02 -13.11
N ALA A 83 5.59 -6.86 -12.82
CA ALA A 83 4.53 -7.70 -13.39
C ALA A 83 4.50 -7.62 -14.93
N GLN A 84 4.64 -6.40 -15.49
CA GLN A 84 4.64 -6.19 -16.94
C GLN A 84 5.88 -6.73 -17.66
N LYS A 85 7.02 -6.89 -16.98
CA LYS A 85 8.25 -7.45 -17.57
C LYS A 85 8.29 -8.98 -17.58
N SER A 86 7.36 -9.63 -16.89
CA SER A 86 7.29 -11.10 -16.79
C SER A 86 6.18 -11.69 -17.67
N SER A 87 5.53 -10.86 -18.49
CA SER A 87 4.62 -11.27 -19.59
C SER A 87 5.34 -11.13 -20.93
#